data_AF-A0A8C6Y230-F1
#
_entry.id   AF-A0A8C6Y230-F1
#
_cell.length_a   1.000
_cell.length_b   1.000
_cell.length_c   1.000
_cell.angle_alpha   90.00
_cell.angle_beta   90.00
_cell.angle_gamma   90.00
#
_symmetry.space_group_name_H-M   'P 1'
#
loop_
_entity.id
_entity.type
_entity.pdbx_description
1 polymer ?
#
loop_
_entity_poly.entity_id
_entity_poly.type
_entity_poly.pdbx_seq_one_letter_code
_entity_poly.pdbx_strand_id
1 'polypeptide(L)'
;MAGEQRRAGRFRGAEARTSLAAFLLGGSVVAAVPLLLRAGFQGRAALALHVAGANATLLLAWGRAPGGMYQIAIRACFLGFAFGCGLLLSFRQSSWKHFGWYMCSLSLFHYSEYLVTAVNNPRSLSLDSFLLNHSFEYNMAALSSWIEFTVEKFIFPELKQVGWLSSAGLLMVVLGDFLRKAAMLTAGSNFNHIVQNEKSASHRLVTQGVYGWCRHPSYVGWFYWSIGTQVLLCNPVCLIGYTLVSWRFFRDRVEEEERALIHFFGEEYLAYKKKEARGPCPNGAATVGNRCLGQSCNSWQEEKRTWWKTWMFPMETDGWTDWGGV
;
A
#
# COMPACT_ATOMS: atom_id res chain seq x y z
N MET A 1 -8.85 5.53 -36.15
CA MET A 1 -9.37 6.20 -34.92
C MET A 1 -10.27 5.28 -34.08
N ALA A 2 -11.53 4.99 -34.47
CA ALA A 2 -12.45 4.17 -33.65
C ALA A 2 -12.01 2.69 -33.49
N GLY A 3 -11.42 2.08 -34.52
CA GLY A 3 -10.89 0.71 -34.45
C GLY A 3 -9.64 0.56 -33.58
N GLU A 4 -8.85 1.62 -33.47
CA GLU A 4 -7.60 1.67 -32.70
C GLU A 4 -7.88 1.92 -31.21
N GLN A 5 -8.86 2.78 -30.91
CA GLN A 5 -9.41 2.92 -29.55
C GLN A 5 -10.14 1.66 -29.06
N ARG A 6 -10.87 0.94 -29.94
CA ARG A 6 -11.46 -0.37 -29.61
C ARG A 6 -10.38 -1.45 -29.37
N ARG A 7 -9.31 -1.49 -30.17
CA ARG A 7 -8.16 -2.39 -29.95
C ARG A 7 -7.43 -2.06 -28.64
N ALA A 8 -7.20 -0.78 -28.36
CA ALA A 8 -6.59 -0.31 -27.11
C ALA A 8 -7.45 -0.63 -25.89
N GLY A 9 -8.78 -0.45 -25.95
CA GLY A 9 -9.71 -0.84 -24.87
C GLY A 9 -9.73 -2.35 -24.62
N ARG A 10 -9.61 -3.17 -25.66
CA ARG A 10 -9.52 -4.64 -25.55
C ARG A 10 -8.20 -5.11 -24.91
N PHE A 11 -7.11 -4.38 -25.15
CA PHE A 11 -5.80 -4.61 -24.54
C PHE A 11 -5.76 -4.23 -23.06
N ARG A 12 -6.35 -3.08 -22.67
CA ARG A 12 -6.36 -2.59 -21.28
C ARG A 12 -7.03 -3.54 -20.29
N GLY A 13 -8.10 -4.21 -20.70
CA GLY A 13 -8.74 -5.25 -19.89
C GLY A 13 -8.03 -6.62 -19.93
N ALA A 14 -7.10 -6.84 -20.85
CA ALA A 14 -6.41 -8.13 -20.98
C ALA A 14 -5.38 -8.35 -19.87
N GLU A 15 -4.65 -7.30 -19.46
CA GLU A 15 -3.64 -7.36 -18.40
C GLU A 15 -4.28 -7.66 -17.02
N ALA A 16 -5.37 -6.96 -16.69
CA ALA A 16 -6.15 -7.22 -15.48
C ALA A 16 -6.73 -8.64 -15.46
N ARG A 17 -7.29 -9.13 -16.59
CA ARG A 17 -7.83 -10.50 -16.67
C ARG A 17 -6.74 -11.57 -16.57
N THR A 18 -5.60 -11.34 -17.23
CA THR A 18 -4.45 -12.26 -17.18
C THR A 18 -3.89 -12.35 -15.77
N SER A 19 -3.66 -11.20 -15.10
CA SER A 19 -3.19 -11.19 -13.72
C SER A 19 -4.18 -11.86 -12.78
N LEU A 20 -5.49 -11.62 -12.92
CA LEU A 20 -6.52 -12.28 -12.10
C LEU A 20 -6.56 -13.79 -12.31
N ALA A 21 -6.59 -14.26 -13.55
CA ALA A 21 -6.59 -15.69 -13.85
C ALA A 21 -5.34 -16.38 -13.29
N ALA A 22 -4.17 -15.76 -13.43
CA ALA A 22 -2.92 -16.30 -12.92
C ALA A 22 -2.84 -16.27 -11.39
N PHE A 23 -3.34 -15.20 -10.73
CA PHE A 23 -3.43 -15.14 -9.27
C PHE A 23 -4.33 -16.25 -8.72
N LEU A 24 -5.49 -16.49 -9.34
CA LEU A 24 -6.38 -17.59 -8.95
C LEU A 24 -5.74 -18.97 -9.20
N LEU A 25 -5.00 -19.14 -10.30
CA LEU A 25 -4.24 -20.36 -10.58
C LEU A 25 -3.24 -20.65 -9.46
N GLY A 26 -2.43 -19.66 -9.05
CA GLY A 26 -1.52 -19.82 -7.92
C GLY A 26 -2.25 -20.09 -6.60
N GLY A 27 -3.35 -19.36 -6.35
CA GLY A 27 -4.18 -19.52 -5.15
C GLY A 27 -4.87 -20.88 -5.05
N SER A 28 -5.02 -21.61 -6.16
CA SER A 28 -5.60 -22.95 -6.18
C SER A 28 -4.78 -23.98 -5.37
N VAL A 29 -3.56 -23.64 -4.93
CA VAL A 29 -2.76 -24.41 -3.95
C VAL A 29 -3.57 -24.81 -2.71
N VAL A 30 -4.51 -23.96 -2.27
CA VAL A 30 -5.37 -24.22 -1.09
C VAL A 30 -6.25 -25.46 -1.29
N ALA A 31 -6.66 -25.75 -2.52
CA ALA A 31 -7.47 -26.94 -2.85
C ALA A 31 -6.61 -28.08 -3.39
N ALA A 32 -5.68 -27.77 -4.30
CA ALA A 32 -4.88 -28.75 -5.02
C ALA A 32 -3.97 -29.57 -4.08
N VAL A 33 -3.29 -28.92 -3.13
CA VAL A 33 -2.35 -29.62 -2.24
C VAL A 33 -3.08 -30.58 -1.29
N PRO A 34 -4.17 -30.20 -0.59
CA PRO A 34 -4.94 -31.16 0.20
C PRO A 34 -5.50 -32.34 -0.60
N LEU A 35 -5.91 -32.12 -1.86
CA LEU A 35 -6.38 -33.20 -2.74
C LEU A 35 -5.24 -34.18 -3.11
N LEU A 36 -4.05 -33.67 -3.45
CA LEU A 36 -2.89 -34.50 -3.73
C LEU A 36 -2.42 -35.29 -2.50
N LEU A 37 -2.47 -34.68 -1.32
CA LEU A 37 -2.19 -35.37 -0.06
C LEU A 37 -3.18 -36.54 0.17
N ARG A 38 -4.49 -36.33 -0.10
CA ARG A 38 -5.50 -37.39 -0.02
C ARG A 38 -5.29 -38.49 -1.06
N ALA A 39 -4.70 -38.17 -2.21
CA ALA A 39 -4.31 -39.13 -3.24
C ALA A 39 -3.00 -39.88 -2.92
N GLY A 40 -2.40 -39.68 -1.73
CA GLY A 40 -1.23 -40.42 -1.26
C GLY A 40 0.12 -39.77 -1.59
N PHE A 41 0.14 -38.57 -2.19
CA PHE A 41 1.39 -37.86 -2.42
C PHE A 41 1.95 -37.27 -1.11
N GLN A 42 3.27 -37.31 -0.96
CA GLN A 42 3.94 -36.59 0.13
C GLN A 42 3.82 -35.07 -0.05
N GLY A 43 3.82 -34.30 1.04
CA GLY A 43 3.60 -32.85 0.99
C GLY A 43 4.57 -32.08 0.09
N ARG A 44 5.86 -32.44 0.07
CA ARG A 44 6.84 -31.84 -0.83
C ARG A 44 6.55 -32.17 -2.30
N ALA A 45 6.19 -33.41 -2.59
CA ALA A 45 5.82 -33.84 -3.94
C ALA A 45 4.53 -33.17 -4.41
N ALA A 46 3.51 -33.09 -3.55
CA ALA A 46 2.25 -32.41 -3.84
C ALA A 46 2.47 -30.93 -4.20
N LEU A 47 3.32 -30.23 -3.44
CA LEU A 47 3.66 -28.83 -3.72
C LEU A 47 4.44 -28.69 -5.04
N ALA A 48 5.43 -29.55 -5.27
CA ALA A 48 6.23 -29.55 -6.50
C ALA A 48 5.35 -29.81 -7.74
N LEU A 49 4.42 -30.77 -7.67
CA LEU A 49 3.46 -31.07 -8.73
C LEU A 49 2.54 -29.87 -9.01
N HIS A 50 2.03 -29.21 -7.97
CA HIS A 50 1.20 -28.03 -8.14
C HIS A 50 1.97 -26.88 -8.81
N VAL A 51 3.19 -26.58 -8.33
CA VAL A 51 4.04 -25.53 -8.91
C VAL A 51 4.42 -25.84 -10.35
N ALA A 52 4.80 -27.08 -10.66
CA ALA A 52 5.14 -27.50 -12.02
C ALA A 52 3.93 -27.40 -12.95
N GLY A 53 2.75 -27.87 -12.50
CA GLY A 53 1.50 -27.77 -13.25
C GLY A 53 1.11 -26.32 -13.53
N ALA A 54 1.14 -25.45 -12.51
CA ALA A 54 0.85 -24.04 -12.68
C ALA A 54 1.80 -23.37 -13.68
N ASN A 55 3.11 -23.58 -13.57
CA ASN A 55 4.09 -23.03 -14.51
C ASN A 55 3.88 -23.54 -15.95
N ALA A 56 3.57 -24.83 -16.12
CA ALA A 56 3.25 -25.39 -17.43
C ALA A 56 2.00 -24.72 -18.02
N THR A 57 0.94 -24.54 -17.22
CA THR A 57 -0.28 -23.81 -17.66
C THR A 57 0.05 -22.37 -18.06
N LEU A 58 0.87 -21.65 -17.29
CA LEU A 58 1.28 -20.29 -17.63
C LEU A 58 2.05 -20.22 -18.95
N LEU A 59 3.01 -21.13 -19.17
CA LEU A 59 3.80 -21.21 -20.39
C LEU A 59 2.94 -21.54 -21.61
N LEU A 60 2.00 -22.48 -21.48
CA LEU A 60 1.10 -22.87 -22.56
C LEU A 60 0.11 -21.75 -22.90
N ALA A 61 -0.44 -21.07 -21.90
CA ALA A 61 -1.46 -20.03 -22.10
C ALA A 61 -0.87 -18.68 -22.53
N TRP A 62 0.28 -18.27 -21.98
CA TRP A 62 0.84 -16.92 -22.18
C TRP A 62 2.31 -16.89 -22.62
N GLY A 63 3.01 -18.02 -22.68
CA GLY A 63 4.45 -18.04 -23.01
C GLY A 63 4.79 -17.49 -24.40
N ARG A 64 3.85 -17.53 -25.34
CA ARG A 64 3.97 -16.92 -26.69
C ARG A 64 3.16 -15.64 -26.85
N ALA A 65 2.52 -15.15 -25.79
CA ALA A 65 1.68 -13.96 -25.87
C ALA A 65 2.55 -12.69 -25.97
N PRO A 66 2.25 -11.76 -26.89
CA PRO A 66 2.98 -10.50 -27.02
C PRO A 66 2.72 -9.58 -25.82
N GLY A 67 3.57 -8.56 -25.65
CA GLY A 67 3.34 -7.48 -24.68
C GLY A 67 3.58 -7.87 -23.22
N GLY A 68 4.52 -8.79 -22.94
CA GLY A 68 4.92 -9.10 -21.56
C GLY A 68 3.84 -9.82 -20.72
N MET A 69 2.78 -10.35 -21.33
CA MET A 69 1.68 -11.02 -20.63
C MET A 69 2.14 -12.19 -19.74
N TYR A 70 3.14 -12.96 -20.19
CA TYR A 70 3.74 -14.00 -19.36
C TYR A 70 4.38 -13.44 -18.08
N GLN A 71 5.05 -12.28 -18.16
CA GLN A 71 5.70 -11.63 -17.02
C GLN A 71 4.68 -11.13 -15.99
N ILE A 72 3.51 -10.69 -16.44
CA ILE A 72 2.38 -10.34 -15.59
C ILE A 72 1.84 -11.61 -14.92
N ALA A 73 1.59 -12.65 -15.72
CA ALA A 73 1.00 -13.90 -15.25
C ALA A 73 1.87 -14.61 -14.20
N ILE A 74 3.19 -14.71 -14.42
CA ILE A 74 4.09 -15.39 -13.49
C ILE A 74 4.18 -14.67 -12.12
N ARG A 75 4.20 -13.33 -12.11
CA ARG A 75 4.21 -12.53 -10.87
C ARG A 75 2.89 -12.65 -10.12
N ALA A 76 1.77 -12.54 -10.83
CA ALA A 76 0.44 -12.69 -10.23
C ALA A 76 0.23 -14.12 -9.69
N CYS A 77 0.67 -15.15 -10.43
CA CYS A 77 0.61 -16.54 -9.96
C CYS A 77 1.50 -16.78 -8.74
N PHE A 78 2.71 -16.22 -8.70
CA PHE A 78 3.57 -16.28 -7.52
C PHE A 78 2.89 -15.65 -6.29
N LEU A 79 2.29 -14.47 -6.44
CA LEU A 79 1.55 -13.81 -5.36
C LEU A 79 0.32 -14.61 -4.93
N GLY A 80 -0.42 -15.20 -5.87
CA GLY A 80 -1.54 -16.09 -5.58
C GLY A 80 -1.12 -17.34 -4.81
N PHE A 81 -0.01 -17.96 -5.22
CA PHE A 81 0.56 -19.12 -4.54
C PHE A 81 1.01 -18.78 -3.12
N ALA A 82 1.76 -17.68 -2.94
CA ALA A 82 2.17 -17.19 -1.63
C ALA A 82 0.96 -16.87 -0.73
N PHE A 83 -0.08 -16.24 -1.29
CA PHE A 83 -1.33 -15.98 -0.59
C PHE A 83 -2.00 -17.28 -0.12
N GLY A 84 -2.12 -18.28 -1.01
CA GLY A 84 -2.72 -19.56 -0.69
C GLY A 84 -1.92 -20.37 0.34
N CYS A 85 -0.58 -20.37 0.25
CA CYS A 85 0.29 -20.91 1.29
C CYS A 85 0.09 -20.20 2.64
N GLY A 86 -0.04 -18.87 2.61
CA GLY A 86 -0.39 -18.06 3.78
C GLY A 86 -1.71 -18.51 4.41
N LEU A 87 -2.77 -18.71 3.62
CA LEU A 87 -4.06 -19.18 4.12
C LEU A 87 -3.95 -20.57 4.77
N LEU A 88 -3.29 -21.51 4.08
CA LEU A 88 -3.07 -22.85 4.62
C LEU A 88 -2.31 -22.80 5.95
N LEU A 89 -1.35 -21.89 6.10
CA LEU A 89 -0.58 -21.70 7.32
C LEU A 89 -1.38 -21.03 8.44
N SER A 90 -2.18 -20.01 8.10
CA SER A 90 -3.04 -19.25 9.02
C SER A 90 -4.12 -20.10 9.67
N PHE A 91 -4.78 -20.95 8.88
CA PHE A 91 -5.86 -21.80 9.36
C PHE A 91 -5.35 -23.10 10.00
N ARG A 92 -4.07 -23.43 9.81
CA ARG A 92 -3.44 -24.50 10.56
C ARG A 92 -3.21 -24.01 11.98
N GLN A 93 -3.68 -24.77 12.98
CA GLN A 93 -3.47 -24.50 14.40
C GLN A 93 -1.99 -24.72 14.77
N SER A 94 -1.13 -23.84 14.25
CA SER A 94 0.33 -23.88 14.33
C SER A 94 0.79 -22.57 14.93
N SER A 95 1.96 -22.60 15.58
CA SER A 95 2.64 -21.40 16.05
C SER A 95 2.99 -20.43 14.92
N TRP A 96 2.89 -20.86 13.65
CA TRP A 96 3.16 -20.07 12.45
C TRP A 96 1.93 -19.34 11.88
N LYS A 97 0.74 -19.47 12.50
CA LYS A 97 -0.49 -18.88 11.98
C LYS A 97 -0.41 -17.37 11.71
N HIS A 98 0.26 -16.61 12.56
CA HIS A 98 0.41 -15.16 12.40
C HIS A 98 1.31 -14.79 11.22
N PHE A 99 2.34 -15.61 10.96
CA PHE A 99 3.17 -15.47 9.76
C PHE A 99 2.37 -15.78 8.50
N GLY A 100 1.42 -16.74 8.56
CA GLY A 100 0.47 -16.99 7.47
C GLY A 100 -0.35 -15.75 7.11
N TRP A 101 -0.90 -15.06 8.12
CA TRP A 101 -1.67 -13.82 7.91
C TRP A 101 -0.80 -12.70 7.34
N TYR A 102 0.47 -12.62 7.78
CA TYR A 102 1.44 -11.69 7.21
C TYR A 102 1.71 -12.00 5.72
N MET A 103 1.92 -13.27 5.35
CA MET A 103 2.09 -13.67 3.95
C MET A 103 0.86 -13.32 3.11
N CYS A 104 -0.35 -13.61 3.62
CA CYS A 104 -1.59 -13.22 2.93
C CYS A 104 -1.66 -11.70 2.70
N SER A 105 -1.33 -10.92 3.72
CA SER A 105 -1.36 -9.46 3.68
C SER A 105 -0.38 -8.89 2.67
N LEU A 106 0.85 -9.40 2.65
CA LEU A 106 1.90 -9.00 1.71
C LEU A 106 1.51 -9.33 0.27
N SER A 107 1.03 -10.56 0.04
CA SER A 107 0.59 -11.00 -1.28
C SER A 107 -0.59 -10.20 -1.81
N LEU A 108 -1.60 -9.94 -0.98
CA LEU A 108 -2.75 -9.12 -1.37
C LEU A 108 -2.35 -7.69 -1.65
N PHE A 109 -1.52 -7.06 -0.80
CA PHE A 109 -1.05 -5.69 -1.01
C PHE A 109 -0.44 -5.54 -2.40
N HIS A 110 0.57 -6.33 -2.74
CA HIS A 110 1.27 -6.25 -4.02
C HIS A 110 0.38 -6.60 -5.23
N TYR A 111 -0.45 -7.62 -5.11
CA TYR A 111 -1.32 -8.02 -6.22
C TYR A 111 -2.41 -6.97 -6.49
N SER A 112 -3.04 -6.46 -5.43
CA SER A 112 -4.13 -5.48 -5.56
C SER A 112 -3.62 -4.11 -6.02
N GLU A 113 -2.38 -3.72 -5.71
CA GLU A 113 -1.74 -2.54 -6.32
C GLU A 113 -1.73 -2.64 -7.85
N TYR A 114 -1.25 -3.77 -8.37
CA TYR A 114 -1.23 -4.00 -9.81
C TYR A 114 -2.65 -4.02 -10.39
N LEU A 115 -3.56 -4.77 -9.76
CA LEU A 115 -4.92 -4.95 -10.26
C LEU A 115 -5.69 -3.62 -10.29
N VAL A 116 -5.68 -2.85 -9.20
CA VAL A 116 -6.35 -1.55 -9.13
C VAL A 116 -5.75 -0.58 -10.14
N THR A 117 -4.43 -0.58 -10.32
CA THR A 117 -3.79 0.25 -11.34
C THR A 117 -4.20 -0.16 -12.75
N ALA A 118 -4.30 -1.46 -13.02
CA ALA A 118 -4.73 -1.96 -14.32
C ALA A 118 -6.18 -1.57 -14.65
N VAL A 119 -7.05 -1.49 -13.63
CA VAL A 119 -8.44 -1.04 -13.81
C VAL A 119 -8.54 0.49 -13.94
N ASN A 120 -7.80 1.24 -13.12
CA ASN A 120 -8.02 2.68 -12.95
C ASN A 120 -7.09 3.56 -13.76
N ASN A 121 -5.84 3.15 -13.94
CA ASN A 121 -4.85 3.89 -14.70
C ASN A 121 -4.02 2.96 -15.60
N PRO A 122 -4.65 2.30 -16.59
CA PRO A 122 -3.96 1.36 -17.47
C PRO A 122 -2.90 2.01 -18.36
N ARG A 123 -2.83 3.35 -18.41
CA ARG A 123 -1.79 4.07 -19.19
C ARG A 123 -0.46 4.11 -18.46
N SER A 124 -0.46 4.08 -17.13
CA SER A 124 0.74 4.06 -16.30
C SER A 124 1.07 2.64 -15.81
N LEU A 125 0.35 1.63 -16.27
CA LEU A 125 0.55 0.25 -15.83
C LEU A 125 1.88 -0.28 -16.35
N SER A 126 2.67 -0.83 -15.45
CA SER A 126 3.92 -1.53 -15.78
C SER A 126 4.11 -2.73 -14.85
N LEU A 127 5.16 -3.52 -15.09
CA LEU A 127 5.54 -4.59 -14.17
C LEU A 127 5.92 -4.06 -12.78
N ASP A 128 6.36 -2.81 -12.69
CA ASP A 128 6.70 -2.16 -11.43
C ASP A 128 5.45 -1.80 -10.61
N SER A 129 4.26 -1.77 -11.23
CA SER A 129 3.00 -1.54 -10.51
C SER A 129 2.64 -2.67 -9.53
N PHE A 130 3.29 -3.84 -9.62
CA PHE A 130 3.21 -4.86 -8.56
C PHE A 130 3.94 -4.43 -7.29
N LEU A 131 4.80 -3.42 -7.37
CA LEU A 131 5.56 -2.89 -6.24
C LEU A 131 6.49 -3.92 -5.57
N LEU A 132 6.87 -4.99 -6.28
CA LEU A 132 7.74 -6.04 -5.74
C LEU A 132 9.19 -5.59 -5.60
N ASN A 133 9.65 -4.72 -6.50
CA ASN A 133 11.03 -4.23 -6.54
C ASN A 133 11.05 -2.77 -6.05
N HIS A 134 10.73 -2.56 -4.77
CA HIS A 134 10.49 -1.22 -4.27
C HIS A 134 11.76 -0.41 -4.01
N SER A 135 12.79 -1.07 -3.47
CA SER A 135 14.15 -0.57 -3.30
C SER A 135 14.99 -1.62 -2.55
N PHE A 136 16.30 -1.40 -2.42
CA PHE A 136 17.17 -2.24 -1.59
C PHE A 136 16.74 -2.19 -0.11
N GLU A 137 16.34 -1.02 0.39
CA GLU A 137 15.88 -0.80 1.77
C GLU A 137 14.60 -1.58 2.06
N TYR A 138 13.67 -1.67 1.11
CA TYR A 138 12.47 -2.48 1.26
C TYR A 138 12.79 -3.97 1.44
N ASN A 139 13.70 -4.51 0.62
CA ASN A 139 14.12 -5.90 0.72
C ASN A 139 14.83 -6.17 2.04
N MET A 140 15.70 -5.25 2.49
CA MET A 140 16.34 -5.35 3.80
C MET A 140 15.33 -5.33 4.95
N ALA A 141 14.34 -4.42 4.90
CA ALA A 141 13.30 -4.34 5.91
C ALA A 141 12.50 -5.65 5.97
N ALA A 142 12.05 -6.18 4.84
CA ALA A 142 11.34 -7.46 4.78
C ALA A 142 12.18 -8.61 5.35
N LEU A 143 13.43 -8.76 4.91
CA LEU A 143 14.35 -9.78 5.42
C LEU A 143 14.58 -9.64 6.92
N SER A 144 14.80 -8.42 7.42
CA SER A 144 14.99 -8.16 8.84
C SER A 144 13.76 -8.58 9.66
N SER A 145 12.56 -8.31 9.17
CA SER A 145 11.31 -8.72 9.83
C SER A 145 11.14 -10.23 9.90
N TRP A 146 11.59 -10.96 8.87
CA TRP A 146 11.53 -12.42 8.83
C TRP A 146 12.57 -13.04 9.76
N ILE A 147 13.76 -12.46 9.80
CA ILE A 147 14.84 -12.87 10.70
C ILE A 147 14.41 -12.65 12.15
N GLU A 148 13.95 -11.45 12.52
CA GLU A 148 13.47 -11.13 13.87
C GLU A 148 12.34 -12.08 14.28
N PHE A 149 11.32 -12.23 13.43
CA PHE A 149 10.20 -13.13 13.72
C PHE A 149 10.67 -14.55 14.00
N THR A 150 11.57 -15.07 13.15
CA THR A 150 12.05 -16.45 13.24
C THR A 150 12.93 -16.65 14.48
N VAL A 151 13.90 -15.76 14.72
CA VAL A 151 14.81 -15.82 15.86
C VAL A 151 14.04 -15.69 17.17
N GLU A 152 13.21 -14.67 17.31
CA GLU A 152 12.42 -14.46 18.53
C GLU A 152 11.40 -15.58 18.74
N LYS A 153 10.88 -16.21 17.69
CA LYS A 153 10.03 -17.37 17.84
C LYS A 153 10.76 -18.58 18.44
N PHE A 154 12.02 -18.78 18.08
CA PHE A 154 12.82 -19.88 18.63
C PHE A 154 13.27 -19.61 20.07
N ILE A 155 13.51 -18.34 20.43
CA ILE A 155 13.99 -17.97 21.77
C ILE A 155 12.81 -17.67 22.74
N PHE A 156 11.79 -16.96 22.25
CA PHE A 156 10.65 -16.43 23.01
C PHE A 156 9.31 -16.71 22.29
N PRO A 157 8.88 -17.98 22.18
CA PRO A 157 7.69 -18.35 21.40
C PRO A 157 6.39 -17.66 21.89
N GLU A 158 6.29 -17.36 23.18
CA GLU A 158 5.12 -16.71 23.80
C GLU A 158 4.87 -15.30 23.25
N LEU A 159 5.95 -14.54 22.96
CA LEU A 159 5.85 -13.20 22.37
C LEU A 159 5.12 -13.23 21.01
N LYS A 160 5.29 -14.32 20.25
CA LYS A 160 4.67 -14.49 18.93
C LYS A 160 3.28 -15.11 18.98
N GLN A 161 2.75 -15.40 20.16
CA GLN A 161 1.40 -15.95 20.36
C GLN A 161 0.45 -14.94 21.03
N VAL A 162 0.83 -13.66 21.13
CA VAL A 162 -0.03 -12.59 21.67
C VAL A 162 -1.14 -12.27 20.68
N GLY A 163 -2.20 -13.08 20.71
CA GLY A 163 -3.25 -13.09 19.68
C GLY A 163 -3.96 -11.76 19.49
N TRP A 164 -4.27 -11.04 20.57
CA TRP A 164 -4.95 -9.73 20.47
C TRP A 164 -4.09 -8.69 19.76
N LEU A 165 -2.77 -8.70 19.99
CA LEU A 165 -1.84 -7.78 19.35
C LEU A 165 -1.72 -8.10 17.86
N SER A 166 -1.57 -9.39 17.53
CA SER A 166 -1.60 -9.83 16.14
C SER A 166 -2.92 -9.48 15.44
N SER A 167 -4.07 -9.63 16.11
CA SER A 167 -5.37 -9.24 15.57
C SER A 167 -5.50 -7.73 15.36
N ALA A 168 -4.98 -6.91 16.28
CA ALA A 168 -4.90 -5.46 16.11
C ALA A 168 -4.01 -5.09 14.90
N GLY A 169 -2.86 -5.75 14.76
CA GLY A 169 -1.98 -5.59 13.60
C GLY A 169 -2.66 -5.97 12.29
N LEU A 170 -3.39 -7.09 12.25
CA LEU A 170 -4.17 -7.49 11.08
C LEU A 170 -5.24 -6.46 10.73
N LEU A 171 -5.94 -5.91 11.72
CA LEU A 171 -6.92 -4.85 11.51
C LEU A 171 -6.27 -3.59 10.93
N MET A 172 -5.10 -3.17 11.47
CA MET A 172 -4.34 -2.05 10.92
C MET A 172 -3.94 -2.28 9.46
N VAL A 173 -3.48 -3.48 9.13
CA VAL A 173 -3.13 -3.88 7.77
C VAL A 173 -4.35 -3.78 6.84
N VAL A 174 -5.50 -4.34 7.24
CA VAL A 174 -6.71 -4.31 6.42
C VAL A 174 -7.22 -2.88 6.21
N LEU A 175 -7.26 -2.06 7.27
CA LEU A 175 -7.71 -0.68 7.19
C LEU A 175 -6.73 0.20 6.38
N GLY A 176 -5.43 0.01 6.57
CA GLY A 176 -4.40 0.72 5.83
C GLY A 176 -4.43 0.39 4.34
N ASP A 177 -4.54 -0.91 4.00
CA ASP A 177 -4.67 -1.36 2.62
C ASP A 177 -5.97 -0.81 1.99
N PHE A 178 -7.10 -0.92 2.69
CA PHE A 178 -8.36 -0.38 2.24
C PHE A 178 -8.28 1.12 1.94
N LEU A 179 -7.71 1.92 2.85
CA LEU A 179 -7.55 3.36 2.64
C LEU A 179 -6.67 3.66 1.42
N ARG A 180 -5.60 2.89 1.23
CA ARG A 180 -4.72 3.02 0.07
C ARG A 180 -5.46 2.73 -1.23
N LYS A 181 -6.20 1.63 -1.30
CA LYS A 181 -6.98 1.26 -2.50
C LYS A 181 -8.12 2.25 -2.74
N ALA A 182 -8.77 2.73 -1.69
CA ALA A 182 -9.79 3.78 -1.79
C ALA A 182 -9.21 5.08 -2.37
N ALA A 183 -7.98 5.47 -1.98
CA ALA A 183 -7.28 6.62 -2.54
C ALA A 183 -6.97 6.42 -4.03
N MET A 184 -6.42 5.27 -4.42
CA MET A 184 -6.16 4.95 -5.83
C MET A 184 -7.45 4.96 -6.67
N LEU A 185 -8.53 4.40 -6.12
CA LEU A 185 -9.84 4.37 -6.77
C LEU A 185 -10.42 5.77 -6.95
N THR A 186 -10.30 6.61 -5.91
CA THR A 186 -10.82 7.99 -5.92
C THR A 186 -10.03 8.91 -6.85
N ALA A 187 -8.71 8.78 -6.90
CA ALA A 187 -7.86 9.57 -7.78
C ALA A 187 -7.89 9.09 -9.24
N GLY A 188 -8.14 7.80 -9.47
CA GLY A 188 -8.29 7.21 -10.81
C GLY A 188 -7.04 7.43 -11.66
N SER A 189 -7.20 8.01 -12.85
CA SER A 189 -6.08 8.32 -13.75
C SER A 189 -5.13 9.43 -13.26
N ASN A 190 -5.47 10.11 -12.15
CA ASN A 190 -4.61 11.10 -11.51
C ASN A 190 -3.67 10.46 -10.48
N PHE A 191 -3.86 9.18 -10.14
CA PHE A 191 -2.94 8.45 -9.28
C PHE A 191 -1.75 7.92 -10.08
N ASN A 192 -0.54 8.09 -9.54
CA ASN A 192 0.67 7.51 -10.07
C ASN A 192 1.57 7.03 -8.92
N HIS A 193 2.28 5.91 -9.11
CA HIS A 193 3.24 5.39 -8.13
C HIS A 193 4.51 6.25 -8.03
N ILE A 194 4.80 7.02 -9.06
CA ILE A 194 5.95 7.94 -9.13
C ILE A 194 5.42 9.37 -9.04
N VAL A 195 6.04 10.18 -8.17
CA VAL A 195 5.74 11.62 -8.08
C VAL A 195 6.00 12.27 -9.43
N GLN A 196 5.01 12.99 -9.94
CA GLN A 196 5.09 13.62 -11.25
C GLN A 196 5.65 15.03 -11.12
N ASN A 197 6.67 15.36 -11.91
CA ASN A 197 7.27 16.69 -11.96
C ASN A 197 6.69 17.59 -13.08
N GLU A 198 5.89 17.01 -13.97
CA GLU A 198 5.20 17.73 -15.04
C GLU A 198 3.68 17.48 -15.03
N LYS A 199 2.90 18.51 -15.34
CA LYS A 199 1.44 18.42 -15.40
C LYS A 199 1.00 17.88 -16.75
N SER A 200 0.43 16.67 -16.76
CA SER A 200 -0.31 16.18 -17.93
C SER A 200 -1.59 16.99 -18.17
N ALA A 201 -1.99 17.16 -19.43
CA ALA A 201 -3.23 17.86 -19.80
C ALA A 201 -4.50 17.24 -19.17
N SER A 202 -4.47 15.96 -18.82
CA SER A 202 -5.57 15.28 -18.12
C SER A 202 -5.49 15.34 -16.59
N HIS A 203 -4.41 15.88 -16.02
CA HIS A 203 -4.19 15.90 -14.57
C HIS A 203 -5.08 16.96 -13.91
N ARG A 204 -5.94 16.52 -12.99
CA ARG A 204 -6.88 17.35 -12.22
C ARG A 204 -6.65 17.18 -10.73
N LEU A 205 -6.88 18.27 -9.98
CA LEU A 205 -6.81 18.23 -8.53
C LEU A 205 -8.01 17.47 -7.96
N VAL A 206 -7.75 16.43 -7.15
CA VAL A 206 -8.78 15.59 -6.52
C VAL A 206 -8.90 15.97 -5.03
N THR A 207 -10.08 16.43 -4.62
CA THR A 207 -10.36 16.90 -3.25
C THR A 207 -11.58 16.23 -2.61
N GLN A 208 -12.15 15.23 -3.28
CA GLN A 208 -13.39 14.54 -2.89
C GLN A 208 -13.09 13.13 -2.35
N GLY A 209 -14.07 12.51 -1.70
CA GLY A 209 -13.91 11.17 -1.11
C GLY A 209 -12.87 11.16 0.00
N VAL A 210 -11.96 10.18 0.00
CA VAL A 210 -10.90 10.07 1.03
C VAL A 210 -9.91 11.23 1.01
N TYR A 211 -9.80 11.95 -0.11
CA TYR A 211 -9.02 13.19 -0.20
C TYR A 211 -9.70 14.35 0.55
N GLY A 212 -11.00 14.24 0.87
CA GLY A 212 -11.65 15.20 1.76
C GLY A 212 -11.20 15.10 3.23
N TRP A 213 -10.58 13.98 3.62
CA TRP A 213 -10.14 13.74 5.01
C TRP A 213 -8.67 14.08 5.21
N CYS A 214 -7.82 13.78 4.23
CA CYS A 214 -6.41 14.15 4.25
C CYS A 214 -5.87 14.31 2.81
N ARG A 215 -4.80 15.09 2.60
CA ARG A 215 -4.25 15.32 1.25
C ARG A 215 -3.61 14.09 0.62
N HIS A 216 -3.09 13.20 1.46
CA HIS A 216 -2.26 12.06 1.05
C HIS A 216 -2.77 10.71 1.59
N PRO A 217 -4.04 10.33 1.33
CA PRO A 217 -4.65 9.14 1.93
C PRO A 217 -3.96 7.84 1.53
N SER A 218 -3.37 7.78 0.33
CA SER A 218 -2.60 6.62 -0.12
C SER A 218 -1.33 6.38 0.71
N TYR A 219 -0.64 7.45 1.12
CA TYR A 219 0.54 7.35 1.98
C TYR A 219 0.17 7.04 3.42
N VAL A 220 -0.91 7.63 3.93
CA VAL A 220 -1.46 7.28 5.26
C VAL A 220 -1.80 5.80 5.30
N GLY A 221 -2.52 5.29 4.31
CA GLY A 221 -2.86 3.87 4.21
C GLY A 221 -1.63 2.97 4.18
N TRP A 222 -0.63 3.32 3.38
CA TRP A 222 0.61 2.55 3.28
C TRP A 222 1.44 2.58 4.58
N PHE A 223 1.52 3.73 5.25
CA PHE A 223 2.23 3.88 6.52
C PHE A 223 1.61 2.99 7.61
N TYR A 224 0.29 3.03 7.78
CA TYR A 224 -0.37 2.16 8.77
C TYR A 224 -0.36 0.69 8.38
N TRP A 225 -0.42 0.39 7.08
CA TRP A 225 -0.23 -0.98 6.59
C TRP A 225 1.15 -1.51 6.97
N SER A 226 2.22 -0.75 6.71
CA SER A 226 3.60 -1.22 6.96
C SER A 226 3.85 -1.46 8.45
N ILE A 227 3.42 -0.55 9.32
CA ILE A 227 3.49 -0.70 10.77
C ILE A 227 2.63 -1.86 11.24
N GLY A 228 1.41 -1.98 10.72
CA GLY A 228 0.47 -3.06 11.03
C GLY A 228 1.07 -4.44 10.76
N THR A 229 1.90 -4.60 9.71
CA THR A 229 2.58 -5.88 9.45
C THR A 229 3.53 -6.29 10.57
N GLN A 230 4.19 -5.34 11.24
CA GLN A 230 5.12 -5.62 12.33
C GLN A 230 4.38 -5.85 13.65
N VAL A 231 3.28 -5.14 13.89
CA VAL A 231 2.35 -5.42 15.00
C VAL A 231 1.75 -6.83 14.84
N LEU A 232 1.36 -7.22 13.61
CA LEU A 232 0.84 -8.54 13.29
C LEU A 232 1.83 -9.65 13.66
N LEU A 233 3.11 -9.44 13.34
CA LEU A 233 4.20 -10.37 13.67
C LEU A 233 4.69 -10.26 15.12
N CYS A 234 4.18 -9.30 15.90
CA CYS A 234 4.69 -9.00 17.24
C CYS A 234 6.21 -8.77 17.25
N ASN A 235 6.74 -8.04 16.25
CA ASN A 235 8.17 -7.73 16.08
C ASN A 235 8.50 -6.37 16.70
N PRO A 236 9.00 -6.27 17.94
CA PRO A 236 9.25 -4.99 18.60
C PRO A 236 10.35 -4.15 17.92
N VAL A 237 11.42 -4.77 17.42
CA VAL A 237 12.55 -4.04 16.82
C VAL A 237 12.17 -3.51 15.44
N CYS A 238 11.66 -4.38 14.58
CA CYS A 238 11.17 -3.96 13.27
C CYS A 238 9.97 -3.03 13.37
N LEU A 239 9.14 -3.08 14.41
CA LEU A 239 8.08 -2.09 14.61
C LEU A 239 8.65 -0.67 14.69
N ILE A 240 9.69 -0.47 15.50
CA ILE A 240 10.36 0.83 15.63
C ILE A 240 11.03 1.20 14.30
N GLY A 241 11.78 0.27 13.71
CA GLY A 241 12.48 0.49 12.44
C GLY A 241 11.54 0.87 11.30
N TYR A 242 10.48 0.10 11.09
CA TYR A 242 9.47 0.36 10.06
C TYR A 242 8.78 1.70 10.28
N THR A 243 8.46 2.05 11.53
CA THR A 243 7.82 3.33 11.85
C THR A 243 8.72 4.50 11.46
N LEU A 244 9.99 4.50 11.91
CA LEU A 244 10.91 5.59 11.66
C LEU A 244 11.29 5.73 10.18
N VAL A 245 11.58 4.61 9.52
CA VAL A 245 11.97 4.60 8.10
C VAL A 245 10.78 4.99 7.22
N SER A 246 9.59 4.41 7.45
CA SER A 246 8.39 4.78 6.68
C SER A 246 8.03 6.24 6.90
N TRP A 247 8.13 6.75 8.13
CA TRP A 247 7.85 8.15 8.43
C TRP A 247 8.76 9.09 7.65
N ARG A 248 10.08 8.86 7.69
CA ARG A 248 11.06 9.65 6.94
C ARG A 248 10.78 9.59 5.44
N PHE A 249 10.54 8.39 4.91
CA PHE A 249 10.28 8.16 3.49
C PHE A 249 9.06 8.94 2.99
N PHE A 250 7.94 8.88 3.72
CA PHE A 250 6.73 9.59 3.32
C PHE A 250 6.83 11.10 3.53
N ARG A 251 7.61 11.57 4.51
CA ARG A 251 7.88 13.00 4.69
C ARG A 251 8.58 13.60 3.50
N ASP A 252 9.69 13.01 3.11
CA ASP A 252 10.51 13.54 2.04
C ASP A 252 9.71 13.54 0.71
N ARG A 253 8.90 12.49 0.48
CA ARG A 253 7.99 12.38 -0.68
C ARG A 253 6.83 13.37 -0.68
N VAL A 254 6.16 13.54 0.45
CA VAL A 254 5.03 14.46 0.55
C VAL A 254 5.50 15.88 0.32
N GLU A 255 6.66 16.26 0.85
CA GLU A 255 7.20 17.59 0.64
C GLU A 255 7.47 17.87 -0.84
N GLU A 256 8.10 16.93 -1.55
CA GLU A 256 8.33 17.02 -2.99
C GLU A 256 7.02 17.10 -3.78
N GLU A 257 6.05 16.25 -3.46
CA GLU A 257 4.76 16.23 -4.15
C GLU A 257 3.92 17.48 -3.88
N GLU A 258 3.91 18.03 -2.65
CA GLU A 258 3.21 19.29 -2.37
C GLU A 258 3.82 20.45 -3.17
N ARG A 259 5.15 20.51 -3.34
CA ARG A 259 5.81 21.52 -4.18
C ARG A 259 5.37 21.40 -5.64
N ALA A 260 5.32 20.18 -6.17
CA ALA A 260 4.84 19.91 -7.53
C ALA A 260 3.35 20.29 -7.69
N LEU A 261 2.50 19.94 -6.72
CA LEU A 261 1.07 20.26 -6.74
C LEU A 261 0.79 21.77 -6.67
N ILE A 262 1.56 22.53 -5.90
CA ILE A 262 1.51 24.00 -5.91
C ILE A 262 1.89 24.53 -7.29
N HIS A 263 2.94 23.99 -7.91
CA HIS A 263 3.32 24.39 -9.27
C HIS A 263 2.24 24.08 -10.31
N PHE A 264 1.54 22.94 -10.18
CA PHE A 264 0.51 22.51 -11.13
C PHE A 264 -0.84 23.22 -11.00
N PHE A 265 -1.24 23.57 -9.78
CA PHE A 265 -2.61 24.01 -9.47
C PHE A 265 -2.68 25.36 -8.73
N GLY A 266 -1.54 25.92 -8.29
CA GLY A 266 -1.46 27.25 -7.69
C GLY A 266 -2.46 27.46 -6.54
N GLU A 267 -3.27 28.51 -6.67
CA GLU A 267 -4.25 28.94 -5.67
C GLU A 267 -5.30 27.86 -5.35
N GLU A 268 -5.68 27.01 -6.30
CA GLU A 268 -6.64 25.93 -6.05
C GLU A 268 -6.10 24.94 -5.01
N TYR A 269 -4.81 24.60 -5.09
CA TYR A 269 -4.16 23.72 -4.13
C TYR A 269 -3.92 24.41 -2.79
N LEU A 270 -3.56 25.69 -2.79
CA LEU A 270 -3.40 26.47 -1.56
C LEU A 270 -4.74 26.60 -0.80
N ALA A 271 -5.85 26.78 -1.51
CA ALA A 271 -7.19 26.77 -0.93
C ALA A 271 -7.54 25.40 -0.33
N TYR A 272 -7.21 24.31 -1.02
CA TYR A 272 -7.39 22.95 -0.51
C TYR A 272 -6.55 22.68 0.75
N LYS A 273 -5.27 23.07 0.76
CA LYS A 273 -4.38 22.97 1.93
C LYS A 273 -4.94 23.72 3.15
N LYS A 274 -5.52 24.92 2.93
CA LYS A 274 -6.19 25.70 4.00
C LYS A 274 -7.49 25.09 4.49
N LYS A 275 -8.23 24.35 3.65
CA LYS A 275 -9.47 23.68 4.03
C LYS A 275 -9.21 22.54 5.01
N GLU A 276 -8.17 21.75 4.77
CA GLU A 276 -7.83 20.60 5.61
C GLU A 276 -7.24 20.99 6.97
N ALA A 277 -6.59 22.16 7.07
CA ALA A 277 -6.15 22.70 8.36
C ALA A 277 -7.32 23.00 9.33
N ARG A 278 -8.56 23.08 8.83
CA ARG A 278 -9.79 23.20 9.63
C ARG A 278 -10.32 21.80 9.98
N GLY A 279 -9.77 21.20 11.02
CA GLY A 279 -10.37 20.03 11.67
C GLY A 279 -11.72 20.36 12.34
N PRO A 280 -12.47 19.34 12.81
CA PRO A 280 -13.76 19.54 13.49
C PRO A 280 -13.59 20.46 14.71
N CYS A 281 -14.44 21.47 14.81
CA CYS A 281 -14.46 22.40 15.95
C CYS A 281 -14.77 21.60 17.23
N PRO A 282 -13.95 21.70 18.29
CA PRO A 282 -14.30 21.10 19.57
C PRO A 282 -15.53 21.82 20.15
N ASN A 283 -16.49 21.03 20.63
CA ASN A 283 -17.55 21.42 21.57
C ASN A 283 -18.54 22.50 21.09
N GLY A 284 -19.51 22.09 20.26
CA GLY A 284 -20.86 22.67 20.28
C GLY A 284 -21.00 24.16 19.90
N ALA A 285 -19.99 24.81 19.35
CA ALA A 285 -20.08 26.19 18.90
C ALA A 285 -20.96 26.28 17.65
N ALA A 286 -22.05 27.04 17.75
CA ALA A 286 -22.97 27.29 16.65
C ALA A 286 -22.25 27.99 15.48
N THR A 287 -22.47 27.48 14.27
CA THR A 287 -21.98 28.08 13.02
C THR A 287 -23.00 29.10 12.51
N VAL A 288 -22.53 30.27 12.05
CA VAL A 288 -23.32 31.18 11.20
C VAL A 288 -22.59 31.30 9.86
N GLY A 289 -23.07 30.54 8.88
CA GLY A 289 -22.37 30.32 7.61
C GLY A 289 -21.02 29.61 7.79
N ASN A 290 -20.06 29.87 6.90
CA ASN A 290 -18.70 29.26 6.93
C ASN A 290 -17.75 29.89 7.98
N ARG A 291 -18.27 30.59 9.00
CA ARG A 291 -17.47 31.22 10.06
C ARG A 291 -17.96 30.80 11.45
N CYS A 292 -17.01 30.43 12.30
CA CYS A 292 -17.21 30.41 13.75
C CYS A 292 -17.13 31.86 14.26
N LEU A 293 -18.18 32.34 14.90
CA LEU A 293 -18.24 33.68 15.48
C LEU A 293 -17.44 33.73 16.78
N GLY A 294 -16.59 34.73 16.94
CA GLY A 294 -16.29 35.27 18.27
C GLY A 294 -14.85 35.26 18.80
N GLN A 295 -13.81 34.94 18.04
CA GLN A 295 -12.43 35.13 18.54
C GLN A 295 -11.48 35.72 17.49
N SER A 296 -10.81 36.80 17.88
CA SER A 296 -9.86 37.56 17.06
C SER A 296 -8.72 36.65 16.59
N CYS A 297 -8.31 36.85 15.34
CA CYS A 297 -7.48 35.94 14.56
C CYS A 297 -6.02 35.79 15.05
N ASN A 298 -5.59 36.50 16.09
CA ASN A 298 -4.16 36.71 16.34
C ASN A 298 -3.61 36.06 17.61
N SER A 299 -4.42 35.45 18.48
CA SER A 299 -3.93 34.84 19.74
C SER A 299 -3.95 33.30 19.76
N TRP A 300 -4.44 32.66 18.70
CA TRP A 300 -4.53 31.18 18.61
C TRP A 300 -3.31 30.50 17.96
N GLN A 301 -2.32 31.24 17.46
CA GLN A 301 -1.15 30.64 16.81
C GLN A 301 -0.12 30.06 17.79
N GLU A 302 0.04 30.63 18.98
CA GLU A 302 1.10 30.21 19.91
C GLU A 302 0.69 29.04 20.83
N GLU A 303 -0.59 28.98 21.24
CA GLU A 303 -1.06 28.09 22.31
C GLU A 303 -1.71 26.78 21.81
N LYS A 304 -1.16 26.19 20.76
CA LYS A 304 -1.33 24.74 20.51
C LYS A 304 -0.01 23.97 20.60
N ARG A 305 1.03 24.57 21.20
CA ARG A 305 1.88 23.87 22.17
C ARG A 305 1.49 22.42 22.50
N THR A 306 1.99 21.36 21.87
CA THR A 306 1.56 19.95 22.08
C THR A 306 0.22 19.54 21.45
N TRP A 307 0.29 18.66 20.44
CA TRP A 307 -0.13 17.24 20.55
C TRP A 307 -0.11 16.51 19.18
N TRP A 308 -0.46 17.13 18.04
CA TRP A 308 -0.57 16.41 16.73
C TRP A 308 -0.44 17.31 15.47
N LYS A 309 0.07 18.54 15.60
CA LYS A 309 -0.46 19.77 14.95
C LYS A 309 -0.62 19.88 13.42
N THR A 310 -0.30 18.87 12.60
CA THR A 310 -0.82 18.77 11.20
C THR A 310 -0.90 17.32 10.67
N TRP A 311 -0.85 16.32 11.55
CA TRP A 311 -0.96 14.85 11.35
C TRP A 311 0.10 14.03 10.60
N MET A 312 1.06 14.59 9.84
CA MET A 312 2.23 13.78 9.45
C MET A 312 3.52 14.55 9.11
N PHE A 313 3.55 15.88 9.01
CA PHE A 313 4.75 16.63 8.55
C PHE A 313 4.94 18.00 9.25
N PRO A 314 6.02 18.20 10.04
CA PRO A 314 6.60 19.53 10.35
C PRO A 314 7.46 19.99 9.16
N MET A 315 7.46 21.26 8.74
CA MET A 315 8.33 22.27 9.36
C MET A 315 7.92 23.72 9.06
N GLU A 316 8.12 24.55 10.08
CA GLU A 316 8.36 26.00 10.05
C GLU A 316 9.63 26.30 9.25
N THR A 317 9.59 27.35 8.43
CA THR A 317 10.75 28.12 8.02
C THR A 317 11.13 29.05 9.17
N ASP A 318 12.30 28.89 9.78
CA ASP A 318 12.90 29.96 10.58
C ASP A 318 14.41 30.01 10.36
N GLY A 319 14.91 31.22 10.05
CA GLY A 319 16.29 31.62 10.31
C GLY A 319 17.29 31.54 9.15
N TRP A 320 17.17 32.42 8.15
CA TRP A 320 18.40 33.04 7.64
C TRP A 320 18.86 34.04 8.72
N THR A 321 19.68 33.56 9.64
CA THR A 321 20.54 34.43 10.44
C THR A 321 21.62 34.98 9.54
N ASP A 322 21.53 36.28 9.33
CA ASP A 322 22.64 37.24 9.36
C ASP A 322 23.98 36.61 9.79
N TRP A 323 24.93 36.57 8.86
CA TRP A 323 26.37 36.53 9.14
C TRP A 323 27.07 37.42 8.12
N GLY A 324 27.10 38.72 8.43
CA GLY A 324 28.20 39.58 8.05
C GLY A 324 29.39 39.37 8.99
N GLY A 325 30.60 39.32 8.42
CA GLY A 325 31.88 39.51 9.11
C GLY A 325 32.54 38.24 9.64
N VAL A 326 33.51 37.69 8.91
CA VAL A 326 34.96 38.02 8.97
C VAL A 326 35.57 37.80 7.59
#